data_AF-A0AAW2ITZ7-F1
#
_entry.id   AF-A0AAW2ITZ7-F1
#
_cell.length_a   1.000
_cell.length_b   1.000
_cell.length_c   1.000
_cell.angle_alpha   90.00
_cell.angle_beta   90.00
_cell.angle_gamma   90.00
#
_symmetry.space_group_name_H-M   'P 1'
#
loop_
_entity.id
_entity.type
_entity.pdbx_description
1 polymer ?
#
loop_
_entity_poly.entity_id
_entity_poly.type
_entity_poly.pdbx_seq_one_letter_code
_entity_poly.pdbx_strand_id
1 'polypeptide(L)'
;MFRFDNYLTMSSEFIPLVQNVWRHRIEGTSMYAVTRKLRALKPVFRTLRKKKGDLSVNVKLAAEFLATVQQLLQIDRHNTLLLCLEKCCKLVFFKATKLEQVMLQQRAKIQWLKGGINALGYSSERWL
;
A
#
# COMPACT_ATOMS: atom_id res chain seq x y z
N MET A 1 -17.74 -9.24 -1.69
CA MET A 1 -16.61 -9.54 -0.77
C MET A 1 -15.92 -8.25 -0.28
N PHE A 2 -15.36 -8.26 0.93
CA PHE A 2 -14.53 -7.16 1.45
C PHE A 2 -13.06 -7.44 1.14
N ARG A 3 -12.36 -6.47 0.54
CA ARG A 3 -10.95 -6.54 0.14
C ARG A 3 -10.34 -5.14 0.17
N PHE A 4 -9.07 -5.04 0.51
CA PHE A 4 -8.28 -3.81 0.48
C PHE A 4 -6.79 -4.15 0.25
N ASP A 5 -5.98 -3.15 -0.08
CA ASP A 5 -4.54 -3.37 -0.32
C ASP A 5 -3.78 -3.44 1.00
N ASN A 6 -2.96 -4.48 1.18
CA ASN A 6 -2.24 -4.75 2.42
C ASN A 6 -1.25 -3.64 2.79
N TYR A 7 -0.66 -2.97 1.80
CA TYR A 7 0.29 -1.88 2.06
C TYR A 7 -0.35 -0.69 2.79
N LEU A 8 -1.69 -0.56 2.78
CA LEU A 8 -2.38 0.48 3.54
C LEU A 8 -2.16 0.33 5.05
N THR A 9 -1.89 -0.89 5.53
CA THR A 9 -1.57 -1.17 6.94
C THR A 9 -0.25 -0.54 7.39
N MET A 10 0.64 -0.19 6.46
CA MET A 10 1.90 0.49 6.74
C MET A 10 1.74 2.01 6.93
N SER A 11 0.53 2.55 6.76
CA SER A 11 0.22 3.94 7.11
C SER A 11 0.01 4.08 8.61
N SER A 12 0.64 5.08 9.24
CA SER A 12 0.40 5.41 10.64
C SER A 12 -1.08 5.77 10.91
N GLU A 13 -1.78 6.29 9.91
CA GLU A 13 -3.20 6.63 9.99
C GLU A 13 -4.12 5.40 9.95
N PHE A 14 -3.63 4.20 9.59
CA PHE A 14 -4.47 3.03 9.33
C PHE A 14 -5.29 2.61 10.55
N ILE A 15 -4.63 2.34 11.68
CA ILE A 15 -5.29 1.88 12.91
C ILE A 15 -6.25 2.93 13.46
N PRO A 16 -5.87 4.23 13.60
CA PRO A 16 -6.80 5.26 14.05
C PRO A 16 -8.07 5.36 13.18
N LEU A 17 -7.93 5.30 11.86
CA LEU A 17 -9.07 5.38 10.94
C LEU A 17 -9.99 4.16 11.05
N VAL A 18 -9.42 2.96 11.19
CA VAL A 18 -10.20 1.73 11.40
C VAL A 18 -10.94 1.79 12.73
N GLN A 19 -10.25 2.18 13.80
CA GLN A 19 -10.84 2.32 15.14
C GLN A 19 -11.98 3.33 15.16
N ASN A 20 -11.85 4.46 14.45
CA ASN A 20 -12.90 5.45 14.35
C ASN A 20 -14.21 4.82 13.85
N VAL A 21 -14.17 4.10 12.72
CA VAL A 21 -15.33 3.37 12.20
C VAL A 21 -15.80 2.27 13.16
N TRP A 22 -14.86 1.56 13.80
CA TRP A 22 -15.19 0.41 14.65
C TRP A 22 -15.89 0.78 15.95
N ARG A 23 -15.66 2.00 16.47
CA ARG A 23 -16.30 2.51 17.69
C ARG A 23 -17.78 2.86 17.50
N HIS A 24 -18.25 3.04 16.27
CA HIS A 24 -19.64 3.39 16.02
C HIS A 24 -20.54 2.22 16.40
N ARG A 25 -21.57 2.50 17.22
CA ARG A 25 -22.61 1.52 17.57
C ARG A 25 -23.54 1.37 16.37
N ILE A 26 -23.77 0.14 15.95
CA ILE A 26 -24.70 -0.20 14.86
C ILE A 26 -25.73 -1.15 15.43
N GLU A 27 -27.00 -0.78 15.32
CA GLU A 27 -28.11 -1.57 15.80
C GLU A 27 -28.42 -2.73 14.84
N GLY A 28 -28.94 -3.82 15.40
CA GLY A 28 -29.24 -5.06 14.69
C GLY A 28 -28.37 -6.22 15.14
N THR A 29 -28.39 -7.30 14.36
CA THR A 29 -27.62 -8.51 14.66
C THR A 29 -26.12 -8.27 14.55
N SER A 30 -25.32 -9.07 15.27
CA SER A 30 -23.85 -8.97 15.21
C SER A 30 -23.30 -9.05 13.79
N MET A 31 -23.88 -9.93 12.95
CA MET A 31 -23.48 -10.06 11.54
C MET A 31 -23.83 -8.80 10.73
N TYR A 32 -24.98 -8.19 10.97
CA TYR A 32 -25.36 -6.92 10.34
C TYR A 32 -24.41 -5.79 10.74
N ALA A 33 -24.10 -5.67 12.04
CA ALA A 33 -23.18 -4.65 12.55
C ALA A 33 -21.78 -4.78 11.92
N VAL A 34 -21.22 -6.00 11.87
CA VAL A 34 -19.90 -6.25 11.26
C VAL A 34 -19.91 -5.91 9.77
N THR A 35 -20.92 -6.37 9.02
CA THR A 35 -20.99 -6.10 7.56
C THR A 35 -21.16 -4.61 7.24
N ARG A 36 -21.91 -3.87 8.05
CA ARG A 36 -22.02 -2.40 7.96
C ARG A 36 -20.69 -1.71 8.23
N LYS A 37 -19.96 -2.10 9.30
CA LYS A 37 -18.63 -1.55 9.61
C LYS A 37 -17.62 -1.79 8.49
N LEU A 38 -17.58 -3.02 7.96
CA LEU A 38 -16.74 -3.36 6.80
C LEU A 38 -17.12 -2.54 5.56
N ARG A 39 -18.42 -2.25 5.34
CA ARG A 39 -18.87 -1.39 4.24
C ARG A 39 -18.40 0.06 4.43
N ALA A 40 -18.47 0.58 5.66
CA ALA A 40 -18.04 1.93 6.02
C ALA A 40 -16.51 2.13 5.92
N LEU A 41 -15.71 1.06 6.05
CA LEU A 41 -14.25 1.13 5.84
C LEU A 41 -13.84 1.28 4.37
N LYS A 42 -14.69 0.90 3.41
CA LYS A 42 -14.37 1.01 1.98
C LYS A 42 -13.97 2.43 1.53
N PRO A 43 -14.76 3.49 1.82
CA PRO A 43 -14.35 4.85 1.46
C PRO A 43 -13.06 5.29 2.17
N VAL A 44 -12.87 4.90 3.44
CA VAL A 44 -11.65 5.20 4.21
C VAL A 44 -10.40 4.66 3.49
N PHE A 45 -10.45 3.41 3.05
CA PHE A 45 -9.34 2.79 2.31
C PHE A 45 -9.12 3.40 0.92
N ARG A 46 -10.19 3.82 0.24
CA ARG A 46 -10.06 4.56 -1.03
C ARG A 46 -9.33 5.87 -0.83
N THR A 47 -9.62 6.59 0.26
CA THR A 47 -8.92 7.83 0.61
C THR A 47 -7.44 7.57 0.92
N LEU A 48 -7.13 6.55 1.74
CA LEU A 48 -5.74 6.19 2.02
C LEU A 48 -4.96 5.80 0.75
N ARG A 49 -5.58 5.04 -0.14
CA ARG A 49 -5.01 4.71 -1.46
C ARG A 49 -4.72 5.97 -2.26
N LYS A 50 -5.70 6.88 -2.37
CA LYS A 50 -5.52 8.16 -3.09
C LYS A 50 -4.37 8.99 -2.53
N LYS A 51 -4.23 9.05 -1.20
CA LYS A 51 -3.10 9.76 -0.54
C LYS A 51 -1.73 9.17 -0.90
N LYS A 52 -1.65 7.86 -1.19
CA LYS A 52 -0.39 7.20 -1.56
C LYS A 52 -0.04 7.36 -3.04
N GLY A 53 -1.03 7.61 -3.91
CA GLY A 53 -0.80 7.73 -5.34
C GLY A 53 -0.37 6.41 -5.98
N ASP A 54 0.30 6.51 -7.13
CA ASP A 54 0.84 5.36 -7.84
C ASP A 54 2.19 4.93 -7.23
N LEU A 55 2.23 3.71 -6.68
CA LEU A 55 3.42 3.19 -6.00
C LEU A 55 4.59 2.97 -6.95
N SER A 56 4.34 2.53 -8.18
CA SER A 56 5.39 2.26 -9.17
C SER A 56 6.01 3.57 -9.67
N VAL A 57 5.17 4.60 -9.88
CA VAL A 57 5.67 5.95 -10.19
C VAL A 57 6.50 6.50 -9.02
N ASN A 58 6.03 6.34 -7.78
CA ASN A 58 6.78 6.80 -6.60
C ASN A 58 8.15 6.12 -6.47
N VAL A 59 8.25 4.81 -6.75
CA VAL A 59 9.52 4.08 -6.76
C VAL A 59 10.45 4.60 -7.83
N LYS A 60 9.94 4.79 -9.06
CA LYS A 60 10.71 5.33 -10.17
C LYS A 60 11.27 6.73 -9.85
N LEU A 61 10.42 7.65 -9.39
CA LEU A 61 10.85 9.00 -9.01
C LEU A 61 11.89 8.98 -7.89
N ALA A 62 11.68 8.17 -6.85
CA ALA A 62 12.64 8.04 -5.76
C ALA A 62 14.00 7.49 -6.23
N ALA A 63 14.00 6.56 -7.18
CA ALA A 63 15.22 6.04 -7.80
C ALA A 63 15.95 7.11 -8.61
N GLU A 64 15.24 7.88 -9.43
CA GLU A 64 15.79 8.98 -10.25
C GLU A 64 16.43 10.07 -9.38
N PHE A 65 15.76 10.47 -8.29
CA PHE A 65 16.32 11.42 -7.33
C PHE A 65 17.57 10.87 -6.64
N LEU A 66 17.54 9.62 -6.17
CA LEU A 66 18.72 9.00 -5.56
C LEU A 66 19.89 8.94 -6.54
N ALA A 67 19.66 8.55 -7.79
CA ALA A 67 20.68 8.50 -8.82
C ALA A 67 21.29 9.89 -9.10
N THR A 68 20.46 10.93 -9.15
CA THR A 68 20.90 12.32 -9.35
C THR A 68 21.83 12.76 -8.21
N VAL A 69 21.45 12.51 -6.95
CA VAL A 69 22.28 12.85 -5.79
C VAL A 69 23.59 12.07 -5.79
N GLN A 70 23.55 10.80 -6.17
CA GLN A 70 24.75 9.96 -6.29
C GLN A 70 25.70 10.44 -7.39
N GLN A 71 25.18 10.93 -8.52
CA GLN A 71 25.99 11.54 -9.58
C GLN A 71 26.69 12.81 -9.09
N LEU A 72 25.99 13.69 -8.35
CA LEU A 72 26.59 14.88 -7.76
C LEU A 72 27.70 14.54 -6.77
N LEU A 73 27.50 13.49 -5.95
CA LEU A 73 28.53 12.98 -5.03
C LEU A 73 29.76 12.40 -5.74
N GLN A 74 29.64 11.92 -6.99
CA GLN A 74 30.83 11.48 -7.74
C GLN A 74 31.75 12.65 -8.07
N ILE A 75 31.19 13.86 -8.23
CA ILE A 75 31.93 15.08 -8.53
C ILE A 75 32.53 15.67 -7.25
N ASP A 76 31.75 15.72 -6.16
CA ASP A 76 32.20 16.23 -4.85
C ASP A 76 31.88 15.23 -3.72
N ARG A 77 32.85 14.34 -3.45
CA ARG A 77 32.71 13.20 -2.52
C ARG A 77 32.68 13.59 -1.05
N HIS A 78 33.15 14.79 -0.70
CA HIS A 78 33.26 15.25 0.69
C HIS A 78 32.16 16.22 1.09
N ASN A 79 31.22 16.48 0.19
CA ASN A 79 30.07 17.33 0.44
C ASN A 79 29.14 16.73 1.49
N THR A 80 29.22 17.22 2.72
CA THR A 80 28.44 16.72 3.85
C THR A 80 26.92 16.89 3.65
N LEU A 81 26.50 17.94 2.94
CA LEU A 81 25.09 18.16 2.61
C LEU A 81 24.58 17.12 1.61
N LEU A 82 25.33 16.85 0.54
CA LEU A 82 24.96 15.81 -0.43
C LEU A 82 24.97 14.41 0.20
N LEU A 83 25.89 14.12 1.13
CA LEU A 83 25.89 12.85 1.87
C LEU A 83 24.66 12.71 2.77
N CYS A 84 24.22 13.79 3.43
CA CYS A 84 22.99 13.79 4.21
C CYS A 84 21.77 13.58 3.32
N LEU A 85 21.73 14.29 2.18
CA LEU A 85 20.65 14.16 1.20
C LEU A 85 20.58 12.74 0.62
N GLU A 86 21.72 12.12 0.31
CA GLU A 86 21.77 10.74 -0.21
C GLU A 86 21.18 9.74 0.79
N LYS A 87 21.50 9.89 2.08
CA LYS A 87 20.90 9.07 3.15
C LYS A 87 19.38 9.24 3.20
N CYS A 88 18.87 10.47 3.09
CA CYS A 88 17.44 10.74 3.03
C CYS A 88 16.78 10.11 1.79
N CYS A 89 17.39 10.26 0.61
CA CYS A 89 16.92 9.66 -0.63
C CYS A 89 16.87 8.12 -0.55
N LYS A 90 17.90 7.49 0.03
CA LYS A 90 17.91 6.03 0.29
C LYS A 90 16.75 5.60 1.18
N LEU A 91 16.46 6.35 2.24
CA LEU A 91 15.31 6.07 3.11
C LEU A 91 13.96 6.21 2.39
N VAL A 92 13.81 7.23 1.56
CA VAL A 92 12.58 7.44 0.75
C VAL A 92 12.41 6.32 -0.26
N PHE A 93 13.47 5.99 -1.00
CA PHE A 93 13.47 4.89 -1.97
C PHE A 93 13.15 3.55 -1.32
N PHE A 94 13.78 3.24 -0.18
CA PHE A 94 13.49 2.04 0.60
C PHE A 94 12.02 1.96 1.04
N LYS A 95 11.46 3.08 1.54
CA LYS A 95 10.04 3.12 1.93
C LYS A 95 9.11 2.92 0.73
N ALA A 96 9.40 3.55 -0.41
CA ALA A 96 8.59 3.42 -1.63
C ALA A 96 8.60 1.98 -2.16
N THR A 97 9.80 1.39 -2.30
CA THR A 97 9.98 0.01 -2.77
C THR A 97 9.32 -1.00 -1.83
N LYS A 98 9.36 -0.77 -0.51
CA LYS A 98 8.68 -1.63 0.45
C LYS A 98 7.17 -1.66 0.25
N LEU A 99 6.54 -0.51 -0.01
CA LEU A 99 5.10 -0.43 -0.28
C LEU A 99 4.73 -1.15 -1.58
N GLU A 100 5.50 -0.93 -2.65
CA GLU A 100 5.30 -1.61 -3.93
C GLU A 100 5.47 -3.12 -3.80
N GLN A 101 6.51 -3.59 -3.09
CA GLN A 101 6.75 -5.00 -2.83
C GLN A 101 5.52 -5.67 -2.17
N VAL A 102 4.95 -5.05 -1.12
CA VAL A 102 3.76 -5.59 -0.44
C VAL A 102 2.56 -5.66 -1.39
N MET A 103 2.37 -4.64 -2.24
CA MET A 103 1.32 -4.65 -3.26
C MET A 103 1.51 -5.81 -4.25
N LEU A 104 2.72 -5.99 -4.79
CA LEU A 104 3.03 -7.04 -5.76
C LEU A 104 2.89 -8.44 -5.14
N GLN A 105 3.34 -8.65 -3.90
CA GLN A 105 3.15 -9.90 -3.17
C GLN A 105 1.66 -10.24 -3.00
N GLN A 106 0.83 -9.26 -2.64
CA GLN A 106 -0.60 -9.46 -2.53
C GLN A 106 -1.23 -9.82 -3.89
N ARG A 107 -0.83 -9.13 -4.97
CA ARG A 107 -1.31 -9.43 -6.35
C ARG A 107 -0.92 -10.84 -6.78
N ALA A 108 0.34 -11.23 -6.58
CA ALA A 108 0.84 -12.57 -6.88
C ALA A 108 0.06 -13.64 -6.10
N LYS A 109 -0.18 -13.42 -4.79
CA LYS A 109 -0.99 -14.33 -3.97
C LYS A 109 -2.42 -14.47 -4.50
N ILE A 110 -3.06 -13.36 -4.87
CA ILE A 110 -4.42 -13.40 -5.45
C ILE A 110 -4.42 -14.15 -6.79
N GLN A 111 -3.43 -13.91 -7.65
CA GLN A 111 -3.31 -14.60 -8.94
C GLN A 111 -3.11 -16.10 -8.75
N TRP A 112 -2.23 -16.50 -7.83
CA TRP A 112 -1.99 -17.91 -7.50
C TRP A 112 -3.28 -18.59 -6.99
N LEU A 113 -4.01 -17.93 -6.07
CA LEU A 113 -5.29 -18.45 -5.57
C LEU A 113 -6.35 -18.57 -6.67
N LYS A 114 -6.42 -17.62 -7.61
CA LYS A 114 -7.33 -17.71 -8.76
C LYS A 114 -7.00 -18.91 -9.66
N GLY A 115 -5.72 -19.15 -9.94
CA GLY A 115 -5.28 -20.30 -10.73
C GLY A 115 -5.65 -21.63 -10.08
N GLY A 116 -5.46 -21.75 -8.76
CA GLY A 116 -5.87 -22.94 -8.01
C GLY A 116 -7.39 -23.15 -7.94
N ILE A 117 -8.18 -22.08 -7.79
CA ILE A 117 -9.66 -22.17 -7.78
C ILE A 117 -10.19 -22.59 -9.15
N ASN A 118 -9.63 -22.05 -10.23
CA ASN A 118 -9.99 -22.44 -11.59
C ASN A 118 -9.62 -23.91 -11.87
N ALA A 119 -8.48 -24.39 -11.35
CA ALA A 119 -8.05 -25.78 -11.47
C ALA A 119 -8.95 -26.77 -10.69
N LEU A 120 -9.64 -26.30 -9.64
CA LEU A 120 -10.63 -27.08 -8.88
C LEU A 120 -12.05 -27.03 -9.47
N GLY A 121 -12.23 -26.49 -10.69
CA GLY A 121 -13.50 -26.50 -11.41
C GLY A 121 -14.53 -25.44 -10.97
N TYR A 122 -14.18 -24.53 -10.06
CA TYR A 122 -15.05 -23.41 -9.69
C TYR A 122 -14.81 -22.23 -10.65
N SER A 123 -15.61 -22.13 -11.73
CA SER A 123 -15.52 -21.02 -12.69
C SER A 123 -15.69 -19.66 -11.98
N SER A 124 -14.68 -18.80 -12.13
CA SER A 124 -14.63 -17.46 -11.53
C SER A 124 -15.45 -16.40 -12.28
N GLU A 125 -16.25 -16.79 -13.29
CA GLU A 125 -17.00 -15.89 -14.18
C GLU A 125 -18.17 -15.11 -13.55
N ARG A 126 -18.24 -15.04 -12.22
CA ARG A 126 -19.22 -14.20 -11.53
C ARG A 126 -18.60 -13.14 -10.63
N TRP A 127 -17.40 -12.63 -10.91
CA TRP A 127 -16.79 -11.62 -10.03
C TRP A 127 -15.92 -10.58 -10.78
N LEU A 128 -16.58 -9.73 -11.59
CA LEU A 128 -16.15 -8.35 -11.89
C LEU A 128 -16.77 -7.40 -10.85
#